data_AF-A0A953JJY8-F1
#
_entry.id   AF-A0A953JJY8-F1
#
_cell.length_a   1.000
_cell.length_b   1.000
_cell.length_c   1.000
_cell.angle_alpha   90.00
_cell.angle_beta   90.00
_cell.angle_gamma   90.00
#
_symmetry.space_group_name_H-M   'P 1'
#
loop_
_entity.id
_entity.type
_entity.pdbx_description
1 polymer ?
#
loop_
_entity_poly.entity_id
_entity_poly.type
_entity_poly.pdbx_seq_one_letter_code
_entity_poly.pdbx_strand_id
1 'polypeptide(L)'
;MARELEVYFEQRLVGTLVQDESGQLRFTYHEAWLADPASVPISWSLPLRSEPFNHRETRPFFAGLLPEAEKRELVARALGVSDRNDFALLDRIGG
;
A
#
# COMPACT_ATOMS: atom_id res chain seq x y z
N MET A 1 -11.04 -10.82 9.45
CA MET A 1 -10.48 -9.59 10.05
C MET A 1 -9.72 -8.84 8.97
N ALA A 2 -9.98 -7.54 8.81
CA ALA A 2 -9.20 -6.69 7.92
C ALA A 2 -7.76 -6.56 8.45
N ARG A 3 -6.79 -6.44 7.53
CA ARG A 3 -5.38 -6.24 7.86
C ARG A 3 -4.98 -4.84 7.44
N GLU A 4 -4.10 -4.21 8.20
CA GLU A 4 -3.72 -2.82 7.97
C GLU A 4 -2.19 -2.66 8.00
N LEU A 5 -1.68 -1.78 7.16
CA LEU A 5 -0.30 -1.34 7.14
C LEU A 5 -0.26 0.19 7.20
N GLU A 6 0.62 0.71 8.05
CA GLU A 6 0.95 2.12 8.06
C GLU A 6 1.85 2.45 6.88
N VAL A 7 1.52 3.52 6.16
CA VAL A 7 2.29 3.98 5.00
C VAL A 7 3.04 5.22 5.40
N TYR A 8 4.37 5.12 5.38
CA TYR A 8 5.27 6.23 5.67
C TYR A 8 5.88 6.77 4.39
N PHE A 9 6.07 8.09 4.34
CA PHE A 9 6.93 8.75 3.37
C PHE A 9 8.02 9.45 4.14
N GLU A 10 9.26 9.03 3.89
CA GLU A 10 10.42 9.32 4.75
C GLU A 10 10.16 8.87 6.20
N GLN A 11 9.94 9.80 7.12
CA GLN A 11 9.67 9.52 8.55
C GLN A 11 8.27 9.95 8.98
N ARG A 12 7.42 10.34 8.03
CA ARG A 12 6.09 10.89 8.30
C ARG A 12 5.02 9.88 7.94
N LEU A 13 4.09 9.66 8.85
CA LEU A 13 2.92 8.83 8.61
C LEU A 13 2.00 9.55 7.62
N VAL A 14 1.75 8.91 6.48
CA VAL A 14 1.00 9.49 5.36
C VAL A 14 -0.42 8.96 5.31
N GLY A 15 -0.60 7.68 5.59
CA GLY A 15 -1.87 7.01 5.43
C GLY A 15 -1.86 5.56 5.90
N THR A 16 -2.98 4.90 5.67
CA THR A 16 -3.16 3.48 5.99
C THR A 16 -3.58 2.73 4.74
N LEU A 17 -2.90 1.61 4.47
CA LEU A 17 -3.30 0.62 3.48
C LEU A 17 -4.03 -0.51 4.19
N VAL A 18 -5.28 -0.76 3.81
CA VAL A 18 -6.13 -1.81 4.36
C VAL A 18 -6.35 -2.89 3.32
N GLN A 19 -6.25 -4.16 3.71
CA GLN A 19 -6.81 -5.27 2.97
C GLN A 19 -8.05 -5.80 3.69
N ASP A 20 -9.18 -5.75 3.01
CA ASP A 20 -10.44 -6.29 3.53
C ASP A 20 -10.51 -7.82 3.42
N GLU A 21 -11.58 -8.41 3.94
CA GLU A 21 -11.77 -9.86 3.96
C GLU A 21 -11.94 -10.49 2.57
N SER A 22 -12.29 -9.67 1.56
CA SER A 22 -12.35 -10.10 0.16
C SER A 22 -10.99 -10.02 -0.54
N GLY A 23 -9.93 -9.58 0.16
CA GLY A 23 -8.60 -9.39 -0.38
C GLY A 23 -8.41 -8.07 -1.12
N GLN A 24 -9.42 -7.20 -1.13
CA GLN A 24 -9.35 -5.91 -1.80
C GLN A 24 -8.56 -4.90 -0.96
N LEU A 25 -7.75 -4.12 -1.67
CA LEU A 25 -6.92 -3.06 -1.10
C LEU A 25 -7.66 -1.73 -1.07
N ARG A 26 -7.49 -0.96 0.00
CA ARG A 26 -7.94 0.43 0.09
C ARG A 26 -6.88 1.27 0.77
N PHE A 27 -6.56 2.41 0.18
CA PHE A 27 -5.62 3.36 0.77
C PHE A 27 -6.35 4.62 1.20
N THR A 28 -6.02 5.13 2.39
CA THR A 28 -6.59 6.38 2.92
C THR A 28 -5.47 7.24 3.46
N TYR A 29 -5.41 8.50 3.02
CA TYR A 29 -4.53 9.49 3.61
C TYR A 29 -4.99 9.85 5.02
N HIS A 30 -4.04 10.09 5.92
CA HIS A 30 -4.35 10.63 7.25
C HIS A 30 -4.66 12.12 7.15
N GLU A 31 -5.62 12.57 7.97
CA GLU A 31 -6.01 13.99 8.00
C GLU A 31 -4.83 14.92 8.29
N ALA A 32 -3.91 14.49 9.17
CA ALA A 32 -2.69 15.23 9.48
C ALA A 32 -1.77 15.43 8.25
N TRP A 33 -1.74 14.46 7.34
CA TRP A 33 -1.00 14.61 6.08
C TRP A 33 -1.73 15.56 5.13
N LEU A 34 -3.06 15.44 5.02
CA LEU A 34 -3.88 16.30 4.15
C LEU A 34 -3.93 17.76 4.60
N ALA A 35 -3.80 18.02 5.91
CA ALA A 35 -3.85 19.35 6.49
C ALA A 35 -2.53 20.13 6.34
N ASP A 36 -1.42 19.46 6.04
CA ASP A 36 -0.12 20.10 5.82
C ASP A 36 0.00 20.60 4.37
N PRO A 37 0.12 21.92 4.13
CA PRO A 37 0.29 22.49 2.78
C PRO A 37 1.56 22.03 2.06
N ALA A 38 2.57 21.54 2.79
CA ALA A 38 3.81 21.01 2.22
C ALA A 38 3.71 19.53 1.82
N SER A 39 2.59 18.86 2.14
CA SER A 39 2.39 17.46 1.78
C SER A 39 2.27 17.26 0.29
N VAL A 40 2.75 16.11 -0.17
CA VAL A 40 2.69 15.67 -1.56
C VAL A 40 1.93 14.36 -1.68
N PRO A 41 1.29 14.07 -2.82
CA PRO A 41 0.73 12.76 -3.05
C PRO A 41 1.84 11.70 -3.18
N ILE A 42 1.61 10.49 -2.67
CA ILE A 42 2.56 9.38 -2.81
C ILE A 42 2.69 8.89 -4.26
N SER A 43 1.70 9.21 -5.09
CA SER A 43 1.67 8.92 -6.52
C SER A 43 0.73 9.90 -7.21
N TRP A 44 1.03 10.21 -8.47
CA TRP A 44 0.09 10.93 -9.35
C TRP A 44 -1.25 10.20 -9.53
N SER A 45 -1.25 8.87 -9.42
CA SER A 45 -2.47 8.04 -9.46
C SER A 45 -3.24 8.03 -8.13
N LEU A 46 -2.66 8.58 -7.06
CA LEU A 46 -3.24 8.66 -5.72
C LEU A 46 -3.15 10.12 -5.23
N PRO A 47 -3.88 11.06 -5.86
CA PRO A 47 -3.83 12.48 -5.49
C PRO A 47 -4.27 12.72 -4.04
N LEU A 48 -3.86 13.83 -3.43
CA LEU A 48 -4.31 14.16 -2.07
C LEU A 48 -5.84 14.36 -2.06
N ARG A 49 -6.55 13.53 -1.29
CA ARG A 49 -7.99 13.64 -1.03
C ARG A 49 -8.35 12.93 0.28
N SER A 50 -9.47 13.33 0.88
CA SER A 50 -9.99 12.72 2.11
C SER A 50 -10.69 11.38 1.88
N GLU A 51 -11.29 11.18 0.70
CA GLU A 51 -12.01 9.94 0.41
C GLU A 51 -11.05 8.77 0.17
N PRO A 52 -11.31 7.59 0.76
CA PRO A 52 -10.52 6.39 0.51
C PRO A 52 -10.43 6.05 -0.98
N PHE A 53 -9.27 5.54 -1.38
CA PHE A 53 -9.05 4.94 -2.68
C PHE A 53 -9.59 3.51 -2.70
N ASN A 54 -10.33 3.17 -3.76
CA ASN A 54 -10.81 1.81 -3.94
C ASN A 54 -9.69 0.88 -4.43
N HIS A 55 -10.00 -0.41 -4.57
CA HIS A 55 -9.03 -1.42 -5.00
C HIS A 55 -8.38 -1.14 -6.35
N ARG A 56 -9.15 -0.66 -7.33
CA ARG A 56 -8.63 -0.40 -8.69
C ARG A 56 -7.68 0.79 -8.73
N GLU A 57 -7.93 1.80 -7.89
CA GLU A 57 -7.06 2.96 -7.75
C GLU A 57 -5.81 2.63 -6.92
N THR A 58 -5.98 1.88 -5.82
CA THR A 58 -4.92 1.57 -4.84
C THR A 58 -3.90 0.58 -5.40
N ARG A 59 -4.38 -0.53 -5.97
CA ARG A 59 -3.53 -1.68 -6.29
C ARG A 59 -2.35 -1.35 -7.21
N PRO A 60 -2.50 -0.61 -8.32
CA PRO A 60 -1.39 -0.40 -9.26
C PRO A 60 -0.14 0.23 -8.63
N PHE A 61 -0.31 1.20 -7.73
CA PHE A 61 0.82 1.83 -7.04
C PHE A 61 1.53 0.84 -6.11
N PHE A 62 0.80 0.23 -5.19
CA PHE A 62 1.37 -0.67 -4.18
C PHE A 62 1.93 -1.96 -4.78
N ALA A 63 1.28 -2.52 -5.80
CA ALA A 63 1.81 -3.68 -6.52
C ALA A 63 3.07 -3.33 -7.32
N GLY A 64 3.20 -2.08 -7.79
CA GLY A 64 4.38 -1.57 -8.49
C GLY A 64 5.61 -1.37 -7.60
N LEU A 65 5.44 -1.36 -6.27
CA LEU A 65 6.56 -1.35 -5.32
C LEU A 65 7.21 -2.74 -5.15
N LEU A 66 6.47 -3.79 -5.53
CA LEU A 66 6.92 -5.17 -5.37
C LEU A 66 7.87 -5.57 -6.51
N PRO A 67 8.77 -6.54 -6.28
CA PRO A 67 9.59 -7.10 -7.35
C PRO A 67 8.73 -7.66 -8.48
N GLU A 68 9.23 -7.58 -9.72
CA GLU A 68 8.56 -8.11 -10.89
C GLU A 68 8.91 -9.59 -11.15
N ALA A 69 7.97 -10.29 -11.82
CA ALA A 69 8.14 -11.64 -12.40
C ALA A 69 8.84 -12.65 -11.47
N GLU A 70 9.89 -13.31 -11.96
CA GLU A 70 10.58 -14.40 -11.27
C GLU A 70 11.15 -13.99 -9.89
N LYS A 71 11.56 -12.72 -9.73
CA LYS A 71 12.03 -12.21 -8.43
C LYS A 71 10.91 -12.18 -7.41
N ARG A 72 9.68 -11.89 -7.83
CA ARG A 72 8.49 -11.90 -6.97
C ARG A 72 8.21 -13.29 -6.43
N GLU A 73 8.28 -14.31 -7.29
CA GLU A 73 8.07 -15.69 -6.88
C GLU A 73 9.12 -16.15 -5.88
N LEU A 74 10.39 -15.79 -6.10
CA LEU A 74 11.48 -16.13 -5.19
C LEU A 74 11.27 -15.49 -3.81
N VAL A 75 10.90 -14.22 -3.77
CA VAL A 75 10.60 -13.50 -2.52
C VAL A 75 9.38 -14.10 -1.82
N ALA A 76 8.30 -14.37 -2.56
CA ALA A 76 7.10 -15.00 -2.01
C ALA A 76 7.40 -16.37 -1.38
N ARG A 77 8.16 -17.22 -2.09
CA ARG A 77 8.61 -18.53 -1.59
C ARG A 77 9.47 -18.39 -0.33
N ALA A 78 10.43 -17.46 -0.32
CA ALA A 78 11.29 -17.22 0.83
C ALA A 78 10.51 -16.74 2.07
N LEU A 79 9.42 -16.00 1.87
CA LEU A 79 8.61 -15.43 2.94
C LEU A 79 7.42 -16.32 3.36
N GLY A 80 7.17 -17.42 2.65
CA GLY A 80 6.05 -18.33 2.91
C GLY A 80 4.68 -17.72 2.60
N VAL A 81 4.60 -16.74 1.70
CA VAL A 81 3.36 -16.08 1.29
C VAL A 81 3.05 -16.35 -0.18
N SER A 82 1.79 -16.17 -0.58
CA SER A 82 1.44 -16.23 -2.00
C SER A 82 2.02 -15.02 -2.73
N ASP A 83 2.66 -15.30 -3.86
CA ASP A 83 3.12 -14.32 -4.85
C ASP A 83 1.99 -13.42 -5.37
N ARG A 84 0.74 -13.87 -5.32
CA ARG A 84 -0.45 -13.10 -5.74
C ARG A 84 -1.02 -12.19 -4.66
N ASN A 85 -0.55 -12.30 -3.41
CA ASN A 85 -1.04 -11.47 -2.33
C ASN A 85 -0.15 -10.24 -2.16
N ASP A 86 -0.47 -9.17 -2.90
CA ASP A 86 0.25 -7.88 -2.86
C ASP A 86 0.42 -7.38 -1.41
N PHE A 87 -0.63 -7.45 -0.60
CA PHE A 87 -0.60 -7.01 0.81
C PHE A 87 0.39 -7.82 1.65
N ALA A 88 0.34 -9.15 1.56
CA ALA A 88 1.19 -10.01 2.37
C ALA A 88 2.67 -9.89 1.98
N LEU A 89 2.97 -9.56 0.73
CA LEU A 89 4.33 -9.23 0.33
C LEU A 89 4.78 -7.91 0.93
N LEU A 90 3.95 -6.86 0.85
CA LEU A 90 4.24 -5.55 1.43
C LEU A 90 4.43 -5.62 2.95
N ASP A 91 3.60 -6.37 3.67
CA ASP A 91 3.71 -6.59 5.12
C ASP A 91 5.04 -7.24 5.53
N ARG A 92 5.67 -7.99 4.62
CA ARG A 92 6.88 -8.78 4.92
C ARG A 92 8.16 -8.13 4.42
N ILE A 93 8.08 -7.24 3.43
CA ILE A 93 9.23 -6.55 2.85
C ILE A 93 9.21 -5.03 3.04
N GLY A 94 8.05 -4.47 3.41
CA GLY A 94 7.96 -3.11 3.91
C GLY A 94 8.73 -3.03 5.22
N GLY A 95 9.70 -2.11 5.26
CA GLY A 95 10.71 -2.03 6.33
C GLY A 95 10.15 -1.73 7.71
#